data_AF-A0ABD1MF74-F1
#
_entry.id   AF-A0ABD1MF74-F1
#
_cell.length_a   1.000
_cell.length_b   1.000
_cell.length_c   1.000
_cell.angle_alpha   90.00
_cell.angle_beta   90.00
_cell.angle_gamma   90.00
#
_symmetry.space_group_name_H-M   'P 1'
#
loop_
_entity.id
_entity.type
_entity.pdbx_description
1 polymer ?
#
loop_
_entity_poly.entity_id
_entity_poly.type
_entity_poly.pdbx_seq_one_letter_code
_entity_poly.pdbx_strand_id
1 'polypeptide(L)'
;MGLKLKETFYVSHASPTLATDDTIPVWNFFTSWKDLFLLRPSSILVISGHWDTAITTVNVVHQNDTIYDFDAAPESLYKVP
;
A
#
# COMPACT_ATOMS: atom_id res chain seq x y z
N MET A 1 0.64 -27.78 -6.01
CA MET A 1 -0.32 -26.79 -5.48
C MET A 1 0.48 -25.87 -4.57
N GLY A 2 0.77 -24.64 -5.00
CA GLY A 2 1.63 -23.73 -4.23
C GLY A 2 0.96 -23.28 -2.93
N LEU A 3 1.76 -23.01 -1.90
CA LEU A 3 1.27 -22.39 -0.67
C LEU A 3 0.57 -21.08 -1.02
N LYS A 4 -0.68 -20.92 -0.56
CA LYS A 4 -1.52 -19.76 -0.83
C LYS A 4 -1.71 -18.99 0.48
N LEU A 5 -1.25 -17.73 0.53
CA LEU A 5 -1.60 -16.80 1.60
C LEU A 5 -3.14 -16.66 1.61
N LYS A 6 -3.77 -16.85 2.76
CA LYS A 6 -5.24 -16.74 2.96
C LYS A 6 -5.62 -15.56 3.85
N GLU A 7 -4.62 -14.91 4.42
CA GLU A 7 -4.72 -13.81 5.34
C GLU A 7 -5.27 -12.57 4.62
N THR A 8 -6.11 -11.83 5.32
CA THR A 8 -6.63 -10.54 4.88
C THR A 8 -6.31 -9.54 5.97
N PHE A 9 -5.78 -8.38 5.58
CA PHE A 9 -5.34 -7.36 6.52
C PHE A 9 -6.16 -6.09 6.32
N TYR A 10 -6.53 -5.46 7.43
CA TYR A 10 -6.93 -4.07 7.44
C TYR A 10 -5.71 -3.23 7.79
N VAL A 11 -5.36 -2.29 6.92
CA VAL A 11 -4.23 -1.38 7.10
C VAL A 11 -4.77 0.03 7.15
N SER A 12 -4.57 0.74 8.27
CA SER A 12 -4.94 2.16 8.34
C SER A 12 -4.04 2.96 7.41
N HIS A 13 -4.61 3.75 6.49
CA HIS A 13 -3.83 4.73 5.74
C HIS A 13 -3.51 5.90 6.70
N ALA A 14 -2.22 6.14 6.93
CA ALA A 14 -1.74 7.25 7.75
C ALA A 14 -1.33 8.43 6.85
N SER A 15 -0.69 9.44 7.42
CA SER A 15 -0.05 10.50 6.65
C SER A 15 0.91 9.91 5.60
N PRO A 16 0.99 10.47 4.38
CA PRO A 16 1.95 10.06 3.35
C PRO A 16 3.42 10.10 3.82
N THR A 17 3.72 10.93 4.81
CA THR A 17 5.05 10.99 5.45
C THR A 17 5.48 9.65 6.04
N LEU A 18 4.54 8.76 6.37
CA LEU A 18 4.85 7.39 6.77
C LEU A 18 5.69 6.65 5.74
N ALA A 19 5.56 6.94 4.44
CA ALA A 19 6.36 6.25 3.43
C ALA A 19 7.87 6.59 3.51
N THR A 20 8.23 7.70 4.16
CA THR A 20 9.59 8.26 4.11
C THR A 20 10.24 8.53 5.47
N ASP A 21 9.48 8.46 6.57
CA ASP A 21 9.97 8.75 7.92
C ASP A 21 10.00 7.47 8.78
N ASP A 22 11.20 6.91 8.93
CA ASP A 22 11.47 5.69 9.69
C ASP A 22 11.45 5.89 11.22
N THR A 23 11.37 7.15 11.68
CA THR A 23 11.20 7.48 13.10
C THR A 23 9.76 7.25 13.56
N ILE A 24 8.80 7.17 12.63
CA ILE A 24 7.40 6.87 12.94
C ILE A 24 7.30 5.39 13.34
N PRO A 25 6.80 5.04 14.55
CA PRO A 25 6.79 3.65 15.03
C PRO A 25 6.13 2.64 14.10
N VAL A 26 5.09 3.07 13.37
CA VAL A 26 4.36 2.20 12.46
C VAL A 26 5.18 1.84 11.20
N TRP A 27 6.20 2.63 10.84
CA TRP A 27 7.14 2.27 9.77
C TRP A 27 7.87 0.97 10.10
N ASN A 28 8.46 0.91 11.30
CA ASN A 28 9.16 -0.28 11.79
C ASN A 28 8.22 -1.49 11.94
N PHE A 29 6.97 -1.26 12.33
CA PHE A 29 5.95 -2.30 12.35
C PHE A 29 5.73 -2.90 10.96
N PHE A 30 5.48 -2.10 9.93
CA PHE A 30 5.24 -2.61 8.58
C PHE A 30 6.48 -3.23 7.93
N THR A 31 7.67 -2.70 8.18
CA THR A 31 8.90 -3.29 7.61
C THR A 31 9.21 -4.67 8.19
N SER A 32 8.86 -4.93 9.46
CA SER A 32 9.00 -6.24 10.09
C SER A 32 8.10 -7.33 9.49
N TRP A 33 7.07 -6.98 8.72
CA TRP A 33 6.16 -7.98 8.12
C TRP A 33 6.87 -8.90 7.12
N LYS A 34 8.00 -8.47 6.55
CA LYS A 34 8.83 -9.30 5.67
C LYS A 34 9.38 -10.53 6.40
N ASP A 35 9.57 -10.44 7.72
CA ASP A 35 10.06 -11.54 8.55
C ASP A 35 8.91 -12.45 9.02
N LEU A 36 7.69 -11.92 9.07
CA LEU A 36 6.48 -12.66 9.45
C LEU A 36 5.87 -13.45 8.29
N PHE A 37 5.93 -12.89 7.07
CA PHE A 37 5.33 -13.47 5.87
C PHE A 37 6.40 -13.81 4.84
N LEU A 38 7.01 -14.99 5.01
CA LEU A 38 8.11 -15.48 4.16
C LEU A 38 7.67 -15.79 2.72
N LEU A 39 6.38 -16.03 2.49
CA LEU A 39 5.83 -16.27 1.16
C LEU A 39 5.44 -14.95 0.51
N ARG A 40 6.15 -14.58 -0.56
CA ARG A 40 5.79 -13.42 -1.38
C ARG A 40 4.57 -13.75 -2.25
N PRO A 41 3.44 -13.04 -2.10
CA PRO A 41 2.29 -13.26 -2.97
C PRO A 41 2.62 -12.84 -4.42
N SER A 42 2.05 -13.55 -5.39
CA SER A 42 2.18 -13.19 -6.81
C SER A 42 1.31 -12.00 -7.20
N SER A 43 0.32 -11.65 -6.37
CA SER A 43 -0.60 -10.52 -6.56
C SER A 43 -1.24 -10.15 -5.22
N ILE A 44 -1.63 -8.88 -5.07
CA ILE A 44 -2.35 -8.37 -3.90
C ILE A 44 -3.60 -7.65 -4.43
N LEU A 45 -4.77 -7.98 -3.88
CA LEU A 45 -5.98 -7.19 -4.08
C LEU A 45 -6.02 -6.10 -2.99
N VAL A 46 -5.96 -4.83 -3.40
CA VAL A 46 -6.06 -3.69 -2.48
C VAL A 46 -7.45 -3.07 -2.62
N ILE A 47 -8.11 -2.88 -1.48
CA ILE A 47 -9.37 -2.11 -1.39
C ILE A 47 -9.03 -0.83 -0.62
N SER A 48 -9.08 0.31 -1.29
CA SER A 48 -8.71 1.60 -0.71
C SER A 48 -9.95 2.42 -0.38
N GLY A 49 -9.94 3.08 0.77
CA GLY A 49 -10.99 4.04 1.15
C GLY A 49 -11.02 5.30 0.27
N HIS A 50 -9.93 5.59 -0.43
CA HIS A 50 -9.83 6.72 -1.37
C HIS A 50 -10.13 6.32 -2.83
N TRP A 51 -10.38 5.03 -3.10
CA TRP A 51 -10.83 4.58 -4.42
C TRP A 51 -12.36 4.71 -4.51
N ASP A 52 -12.83 5.93 -4.69
CA ASP A 52 -14.24 6.24 -4.80
C ASP A 52 -14.70 6.26 -6.27
N THR A 53 -15.58 5.33 -6.63
CA THR A 53 -16.10 5.18 -7.99
C THR A 53 -17.61 4.98 -7.94
N ALA A 54 -18.34 5.58 -8.88
CA ALA A 54 -19.81 5.55 -8.90
C ALA A 54 -20.40 4.14 -9.03
N ILE A 55 -19.64 3.20 -9.59
CA ILE A 55 -19.96 1.78 -9.69
C ILE A 55 -18.74 0.96 -9.29
N THR A 56 -18.95 -0.25 -8.77
CA THR A 56 -17.85 -1.15 -8.39
C THR A 56 -16.89 -1.36 -9.56
N THR A 57 -15.67 -0.85 -9.40
CA THR A 57 -14.66 -0.82 -10.46
C THR A 57 -13.38 -1.51 -9.98
N VAL A 58 -12.76 -2.27 -10.88
CA VAL A 58 -11.46 -2.92 -10.63
C VAL A 58 -10.45 -2.37 -11.62
N ASN A 59 -9.28 -1.98 -11.13
CA ASN A 59 -8.17 -1.56 -11.95
C ASN A 59 -7.12 -2.69 -12.05
N VAL A 60 -6.72 -3.05 -13.27
CA VAL A 60 -5.73 -4.09 -13.56
C VAL A 60 -4.76 -3.56 -14.61
N VAL A 61 -3.65 -2.99 -14.16
CA VAL A 61 -2.61 -2.42 -15.01
C VAL A 61 -1.23 -2.89 -14.56
N HIS A 62 -0.26 -2.88 -15.48
CA HIS A 62 1.14 -3.20 -15.14
C HIS A 62 1.75 -2.17 -14.19
N GLN A 63 1.43 -0.90 -14.40
CA GLN A 63 1.87 0.22 -13.59
C GLN A 63 0.80 1.31 -13.66
N ASN A 64 0.49 1.94 -12.52
CA ASN A 64 -0.39 3.10 -12.49
C ASN A 64 0.39 4.35 -12.86
N ASP A 65 -0.23 5.26 -13.62
CA ASP A 65 0.35 6.57 -13.93
C ASP A 65 0.46 7.47 -12.68
N THR A 66 -0.41 7.25 -11.68
CA THR A 66 -0.44 7.99 -10.41
C THR A 66 -0.85 7.05 -9.28
N ILE A 67 -0.21 7.20 -8.11
CA ILE A 67 -0.40 6.35 -6.92
C ILE A 67 -0.67 7.16 -5.64
N TYR A 68 -0.98 8.44 -5.77
CA TYR A 68 -1.27 9.34 -4.65
C TYR A 68 -2.58 10.10 -4.89
N ASP A 69 -3.20 10.53 -3.79
CA ASP A 69 -4.48 11.22 -3.72
C ASP A 69 -4.44 12.45 -2.81
N PHE A 70 -3.24 12.84 -2.35
CA PHE A 70 -3.01 13.99 -1.49
C PHE A 70 -2.52 15.21 -2.28
N ASP A 71 -2.89 16.39 -1.80
CA ASP A 71 -2.44 17.68 -2.31
C ASP A 71 -1.51 18.40 -1.33
N ALA A 72 -0.75 19.38 -1.84
CA ALA A 72 0.09 20.30 -1.06
C ALA A 72 1.15 19.62 -0.16
N ALA A 73 1.54 18.38 -0.48
CA ALA A 73 2.63 17.69 0.18
C ALA A 73 4.01 18.14 -0.35
N PRO A 74 5.11 17.92 0.39
CA PRO A 74 6.47 18.11 -0.13
C PRO A 74 6.72 17.34 -1.43
N GLU A 75 7.47 17.93 -2.37
CA GLU A 75 7.73 17.36 -3.71
C GLU A 75 8.31 15.93 -3.64
N SER A 76 9.10 15.63 -2.60
CA SER A 76 9.68 14.31 -2.38
C SER A 76 8.65 13.21 -2.22
N LEU A 77 7.45 13.51 -1.70
CA LEU A 77 6.41 12.51 -1.46
C LEU A 77 5.70 12.07 -2.74
N TYR A 78 5.67 12.89 -3.79
CA TYR A 78 5.14 12.50 -5.11
C TYR A 78 6.11 11.64 -5.93
N LYS A 79 7.37 11.54 -5.49
CA LYS A 79 8.44 10.77 -6.15
C LYS A 79 8.76 9.45 -5.43
N VAL A 80 7.98 9.10 -4.41
CA VAL A 80 8.11 7.81 -3.74
C VAL A 80 7.73 6.72 -4.75
N PRO A 81 8.63 5.74 -5.01
CA PRO A 81 8.42 4.71 -6.01
C PRO A 81 7.33 3.68 -5.65
#